data_AF-A0A2K3LM86-F1
#
_entry.id   AF-A0A2K3LM86-F1
#
_cell.length_a   1.000
_cell.length_b   1.000
_cell.length_c   1.000
_cell.angle_alpha   90.00
_cell.angle_beta   90.00
_cell.angle_gamma   90.00
#
_symmetry.space_group_name_H-M   'P 1'
#
loop_
_entity.id
_entity.type
_entity.pdbx_description
1 polymer ?
#
loop_
_entity_poly.entity_id
_entity_poly.type
_entity_poly.pdbx_seq_one_letter_code
_entity_poly.pdbx_strand_id
1 'polypeptide(L)'
;MQIIIDELPDQNLLNTAEWRFVVPQLYKRYPNDDMQINISVSSLPVIQVGYQDIGATLSVDITIDVLEGGEVIPVACISVDVSASCGVEILGNNIAGRLTLQNFSAYLKWSKIGKLHIHLIQVMAANYDGNSLSANRGKAPYIYPTQTRAVGSLSLISSTLKTVVLPYLNLQLKNGFPLPTIDGYGFQNTIILYNYPWIS
;
A
#
# COMPACT_ATOMS: atom_id res chain seq x y z
N MET A 1 14.12 -8.32 -3.21
CA MET A 1 14.14 -6.85 -3.26
C MET A 1 13.79 -6.34 -1.87
N GLN A 2 14.63 -5.49 -1.28
CA GLN A 2 14.41 -4.88 0.03
C GLN A 2 14.26 -3.37 -0.20
N ILE A 3 13.17 -2.78 0.30
CA ILE A 3 12.94 -1.34 0.24
C ILE A 3 13.20 -0.83 1.65
N ILE A 4 14.34 -0.18 1.81
CA ILE A 4 14.64 0.54 3.04
C ILE A 4 13.89 1.87 2.94
N ILE A 5 12.97 2.12 3.87
CA ILE A 5 12.25 3.39 3.93
C ILE A 5 12.92 4.24 5.00
N ASP A 6 13.97 4.96 4.59
CA ASP A 6 14.67 5.92 5.45
C ASP A 6 13.89 7.25 5.57
N GLU A 7 12.94 7.48 4.66
CA GLU A 7 12.13 8.70 4.61
C GLU A 7 10.64 8.34 4.54
N LEU A 8 10.01 8.19 5.71
CA LEU A 8 8.55 8.27 5.79
C LEU A 8 8.15 9.76 5.64
N PRO A 9 7.07 10.10 4.90
CA PRO A 9 6.54 11.45 4.82
C PRO A 9 6.21 12.06 6.20
N ASP A 10 5.91 11.22 7.20
CA ASP A 10 5.82 11.60 8.61
C ASP A 10 7.05 11.07 9.38
N GLN A 11 8.20 11.74 9.23
CA GLN A 11 9.45 11.42 9.95
C GLN A 11 9.27 11.37 11.48
N ASN A 12 8.22 11.99 12.02
CA ASN A 12 7.88 11.90 13.44
C ASN A 12 7.68 10.46 13.90
N LEU A 13 7.23 9.54 13.03
CA LEU A 13 7.03 8.13 13.39
C LEU A 13 8.35 7.34 13.57
N LEU A 14 9.50 7.93 13.25
CA LEU A 14 10.83 7.33 13.35
C LEU A 14 11.53 7.62 14.68
N ASN A 15 10.77 7.88 15.75
CA ASN A 15 11.30 7.97 17.09
C ASN A 15 10.45 7.15 18.07
N THR A 16 11.10 6.44 18.98
CA THR A 16 10.45 5.58 19.99
C THR A 16 9.48 6.34 20.91
N ALA A 17 9.66 7.66 21.10
CA ALA A 17 8.78 8.51 21.90
C ALA A 17 7.34 8.55 21.36
N GLU A 18 7.18 8.63 20.04
CA GLU A 18 5.87 8.66 19.39
C GLU A 18 5.12 7.32 19.56
N TRP A 19 5.86 6.24 19.82
CA TRP A 19 5.31 4.89 20.01
C TRP A 19 4.95 4.59 21.46
N ARG A 20 5.19 5.50 22.41
CA ARG A 20 4.97 5.27 23.85
C ARG A 20 3.55 4.79 24.20
N PHE A 21 2.54 5.24 23.47
CA PHE A 21 1.13 4.88 23.70
C PHE A 21 0.68 3.65 22.91
N VAL A 22 1.36 3.30 21.81
CA VAL A 22 1.01 2.16 20.95
C VAL A 22 1.79 0.92 21.35
N VAL A 23 3.09 1.08 21.60
CA VAL A 23 4.02 0.04 22.03
C VAL A 23 4.81 0.55 23.25
N PRO A 24 4.21 0.56 24.45
CA PRO A 24 4.88 1.09 25.64
C PRO A 24 6.20 0.39 25.98
N GLN A 25 6.33 -0.90 25.63
CA GLN A 25 7.54 -1.69 25.89
C GLN A 25 8.72 -1.28 25.01
N LEU A 26 8.47 -0.71 23.84
CA LEU A 26 9.50 -0.16 22.97
C LEU A 26 10.14 1.05 23.65
N TYR A 27 9.33 2.06 23.98
CA TYR A 27 9.79 3.27 24.67
C TYR A 27 10.44 3.00 26.03
N LYS A 28 9.93 2.02 26.79
CA LYS A 28 10.54 1.65 28.09
C LYS A 28 11.95 1.11 27.96
N ARG A 29 12.26 0.42 26.86
CA ARG A 29 13.54 -0.25 26.64
C ARG A 29 14.52 0.64 25.88
N TYR A 30 14.00 1.46 24.99
CA TYR A 30 14.73 2.38 24.11
C TYR A 30 14.05 3.75 24.18
N PRO A 31 14.35 4.58 25.19
CA PRO A 31 13.64 5.84 25.42
C PRO A 31 14.18 7.00 24.57
N ASN A 32 13.34 7.51 23.66
CA ASN A 32 13.65 8.61 22.73
C ASN A 32 14.74 8.27 21.69
N ASP A 33 15.05 6.99 21.51
CA ASP A 33 15.94 6.55 20.44
C ASP A 33 15.26 6.70 19.08
N ASP A 34 16.08 6.99 18.08
CA ASP A 34 15.67 7.04 16.68
C ASP A 34 15.41 5.61 16.17
N MET A 35 14.58 5.52 15.15
CA MET A 35 14.12 4.26 14.59
C MET A 35 14.23 4.26 13.07
N GLN A 36 14.35 3.06 12.53
CA GLN A 36 14.29 2.81 11.10
C GLN A 36 13.28 1.70 10.84
N ILE A 37 12.52 1.81 9.74
CA ILE A 37 11.54 0.81 9.35
C ILE A 37 11.97 0.22 8.01
N ASN A 38 12.24 -1.09 8.02
CA ASN A 38 12.71 -1.82 6.86
C ASN A 38 11.58 -2.67 6.29
N ILE A 39 11.26 -2.50 5.00
CA ILE A 39 10.19 -3.26 4.35
C ILE A 39 10.80 -4.20 3.31
N SER A 40 10.57 -5.49 3.48
CA SER A 40 11.07 -6.52 2.58
C SER A 40 9.94 -7.33 2.00
N VAL A 41 10.03 -7.69 0.72
CA VAL A 41 9.06 -8.57 0.08
C VAL A 41 9.34 -10.00 0.52
N SER A 42 8.38 -10.65 1.17
CA SER A 42 8.54 -11.98 1.75
C SER A 42 8.09 -13.11 0.81
N SER A 43 7.29 -12.79 -0.23
CA SER A 43 6.85 -13.75 -1.25
C SER A 43 6.80 -13.11 -2.64
N LEU A 44 6.82 -13.95 -3.68
CA LEU A 44 6.66 -13.47 -5.06
C LEU A 44 5.26 -12.86 -5.23
N PRO A 45 5.16 -11.62 -5.75
CA PRO A 45 3.85 -11.02 -6.02
C PRO A 45 3.10 -11.85 -7.04
N VAL A 46 1.81 -12.08 -6.79
CA VAL A 46 0.92 -12.76 -7.74
C VAL A 46 0.02 -11.74 -8.39
N ILE A 47 0.10 -11.65 -9.71
CA ILE A 47 -0.77 -10.79 -10.52
C ILE A 47 -1.84 -11.67 -11.14
N GLN A 48 -3.11 -11.30 -10.96
CA GLN A 48 -4.26 -11.99 -11.50
C GLN A 48 -5.02 -11.05 -12.41
N VAL A 49 -5.19 -11.42 -13.67
CA VAL A 49 -5.97 -10.62 -14.62
C VAL A 49 -7.35 -11.25 -14.74
N GLY A 50 -8.34 -10.61 -14.11
CA GLY A 50 -9.75 -10.99 -14.17
C GLY A 50 -10.46 -10.44 -15.41
N TYR A 51 -11.79 -10.53 -15.41
CA TYR A 51 -12.62 -10.04 -16.53
C TYR A 51 -12.84 -8.51 -16.51
N GLN A 52 -12.62 -7.86 -15.37
CA GLN A 52 -12.90 -6.43 -15.19
C GLN A 52 -11.83 -5.70 -14.37
N ASP A 53 -10.87 -6.43 -13.81
CA ASP A 53 -9.82 -5.89 -12.96
C ASP A 53 -8.53 -6.69 -13.05
N ILE A 54 -7.43 -6.05 -12.67
CA ILE A 54 -6.17 -6.73 -12.37
C ILE A 54 -6.02 -6.74 -10.85
N GLY A 55 -6.03 -7.91 -10.25
CA GLY A 55 -5.68 -8.11 -8.85
C GLY A 55 -4.18 -8.31 -8.67
N ALA A 56 -3.65 -7.82 -7.57
CA ALA A 56 -2.29 -8.12 -7.12
C ALA A 56 -2.33 -8.53 -5.65
N THR A 57 -1.68 -9.64 -5.32
CA THR A 57 -1.45 -10.06 -3.94
C THR A 57 0.04 -10.11 -3.65
N LEU A 58 0.41 -9.66 -2.46
CA LEU A 58 1.81 -9.52 -2.03
C LEU A 58 1.91 -9.76 -0.53
N SER A 59 2.94 -10.50 -0.11
CA SER A 59 3.33 -10.57 1.30
C SER A 59 4.61 -9.75 1.52
N VAL A 60 4.61 -8.93 2.56
CA VAL A 60 5.78 -8.14 2.99
C VAL A 60 6.07 -8.37 4.46
N ASP A 61 7.35 -8.33 4.82
CA ASP A 61 7.82 -8.28 6.19
C ASP A 61 8.32 -6.86 6.50
N ILE A 62 7.72 -6.26 7.54
CA ILE A 62 8.09 -4.96 8.10
C ILE A 62 8.92 -5.22 9.35
N THR A 63 10.19 -4.83 9.33
CA THR A 63 11.09 -4.91 10.48
C THR A 63 11.25 -3.54 11.09
N ILE A 64 11.09 -3.47 12.40
CA ILE A 64 11.28 -2.26 13.20
C ILE A 64 12.66 -2.36 13.82
N ASP A 65 13.51 -1.39 13.49
CA ASP A 65 14.89 -1.27 13.96
C ASP A 65 15.03 -0.03 14.85
N VAL A 66 15.78 -0.15 15.94
CA VAL A 66 16.16 0.97 16.82
C VAL A 66 17.63 1.30 16.57
N LEU A 67 17.94 2.59 16.53
CA LEU A 67 19.29 3.13 16.37
C LEU A 67 19.83 3.53 17.74
N GLU A 68 20.57 2.62 18.40
CA GLU A 68 21.13 2.84 19.73
C GLU A 68 22.66 2.79 19.65
N GLY A 69 23.36 3.84 20.11
CA GLY A 69 24.82 3.84 20.18
C GLY A 69 25.56 3.71 18.84
N GLY A 70 24.88 3.98 17.72
CA GLY A 70 25.42 3.79 16.37
C GLY A 70 25.22 2.37 15.81
N GLU A 71 24.57 1.48 16.55
CA GLU A 71 24.17 0.14 16.07
C GLU A 71 22.70 0.11 15.66
N VAL A 72 22.39 -0.71 14.65
CA VAL A 72 21.02 -0.97 14.18
C VAL A 72 20.51 -2.25 14.84
N ILE A 73 19.53 -2.11 15.74
CA ILE A 73 19.02 -3.22 16.55
C ILE A 73 17.60 -3.58 16.10
N PRO A 74 17.38 -4.74 15.45
CA PRO A 74 16.04 -5.20 15.07
C PRO A 74 15.26 -5.65 16.30
N VAL A 75 14.13 -4.99 16.58
CA VAL A 75 13.34 -5.17 17.81
C VAL A 75 12.01 -5.90 17.61
N ALA A 76 11.40 -5.81 16.43
CA ALA A 76 10.20 -6.57 16.08
C ALA A 76 10.06 -6.74 14.56
N CYS A 77 9.33 -7.77 14.14
CA CYS A 77 8.96 -7.98 12.74
C CYS A 77 7.49 -8.35 12.62
N ILE A 78 6.82 -7.69 11.67
CA ILE A 78 5.42 -7.84 11.36
C ILE A 78 5.32 -8.29 9.91
N SER A 79 4.64 -9.40 9.67
CA SER A 79 4.31 -9.83 8.31
C SER A 79 2.95 -9.25 7.95
N VAL A 80 2.82 -8.77 6.72
CA VAL A 80 1.62 -8.15 6.18
C VAL A 80 1.30 -8.79 4.84
N ASP A 81 0.11 -9.35 4.71
CA ASP A 81 -0.44 -9.76 3.41
C ASP A 81 -1.32 -8.65 2.88
N VAL A 82 -1.12 -8.28 1.63
CA VAL A 82 -1.77 -7.15 0.96
C VAL A 82 -2.47 -7.65 -0.28
N SER A 83 -3.72 -7.23 -0.48
CA SER A 83 -4.43 -7.36 -1.75
C SER A 83 -4.79 -5.97 -2.29
N ALA A 84 -4.55 -5.78 -3.58
CA ALA A 84 -4.83 -4.54 -4.28
C ALA A 84 -5.44 -4.83 -5.65
N SER A 85 -6.25 -3.91 -6.15
CA SER A 85 -6.59 -3.85 -7.57
C SER A 85 -5.67 -2.86 -8.26
N CYS A 86 -5.38 -3.11 -9.53
CA CYS A 86 -4.66 -2.21 -10.41
C CYS A 86 -5.59 -1.78 -11.53
N GLY A 87 -5.85 -0.47 -11.61
CA GLY A 87 -6.39 0.15 -12.81
C GLY A 87 -5.26 0.38 -13.80
N VAL A 88 -5.48 0.08 -15.08
CA VAL A 88 -4.49 0.30 -16.14
C VAL A 88 -4.97 1.43 -17.04
N GLU A 89 -4.04 2.30 -17.41
CA GLU A 89 -4.28 3.43 -18.31
C GLU A 89 -3.14 3.54 -19.33
N ILE A 90 -3.44 4.13 -20.50
CA ILE A 90 -2.42 4.45 -21.49
C ILE A 90 -2.15 5.95 -21.41
N LEU A 91 -0.93 6.30 -21.05
CA LEU A 91 -0.46 7.68 -20.95
C LEU A 91 0.57 7.92 -22.06
N GLY A 92 0.14 8.61 -23.12
CA GLY A 92 0.94 8.78 -24.32
C GLY A 92 1.24 7.42 -24.96
N ASN A 93 2.51 7.02 -24.95
CA ASN A 93 2.97 5.74 -25.48
C ASN A 93 3.34 4.72 -24.38
N ASN A 94 3.01 4.99 -23.13
CA ASN A 94 3.30 4.09 -22.01
C ASN A 94 2.00 3.46 -21.48
N ILE A 95 2.10 2.19 -21.07
CA ILE A 95 1.11 1.57 -20.20
C ILE A 95 1.45 1.91 -18.76
N ALA A 96 0.57 2.65 -18.10
CA ALA A 96 0.70 3.07 -16.71
C ALA A 96 -0.36 2.37 -15.85
N GLY A 97 -0.11 2.34 -14.55
CA GLY A 97 -0.98 1.68 -13.59
C GLY A 97 -1.28 2.53 -12.37
N ARG A 98 -2.43 2.24 -11.74
CA ARG A 98 -2.82 2.79 -10.45
C ARG A 98 -3.32 1.67 -9.55
N LEU A 99 -2.54 1.38 -8.51
CA LEU A 99 -2.93 0.50 -7.42
C LEU A 99 -3.93 1.18 -6.48
N THR A 100 -4.94 0.40 -6.12
CA THR A 100 -5.91 0.69 -5.06
C THR A 100 -5.87 -0.45 -4.07
N LEU A 101 -5.53 -0.14 -2.82
CA LEU A 101 -5.54 -1.11 -1.73
C LEU A 101 -6.97 -1.62 -1.51
N GLN A 102 -7.17 -2.94 -1.61
CA GLN A 102 -8.46 -3.58 -1.34
C GLN A 102 -8.53 -4.04 0.11
N ASN A 103 -7.56 -4.85 0.53
CA ASN A 103 -7.50 -5.40 1.87
C ASN A 103 -6.06 -5.65 2.30
N PHE A 104 -5.86 -5.78 3.60
CA PHE A 104 -4.60 -6.26 4.16
C PHE A 104 -4.86 -6.98 5.48
N SER A 105 -4.00 -7.93 5.80
CA SER A 105 -3.91 -8.55 7.11
C SER A 105 -2.48 -8.42 7.61
N ALA A 106 -2.30 -8.34 8.92
CA ALA A 106 -0.97 -8.33 9.51
C ALA A 106 -0.91 -9.21 10.73
N TYR A 107 0.25 -9.81 10.97
CA TYR A 107 0.52 -10.60 12.15
C TYR A 107 1.95 -10.39 12.64
N LEU A 108 2.14 -10.56 13.95
CA LEU A 108 3.46 -10.45 14.56
C LEU A 108 4.26 -11.71 14.23
N LYS A 109 5.32 -11.57 13.44
CA LYS A 109 6.22 -12.67 13.08
C LYS A 109 7.15 -13.00 14.24
N TRP A 110 7.75 -11.98 14.86
CA TRP A 110 8.53 -12.10 16.09
C TRP A 110 8.68 -10.73 16.79
N SER A 111 9.05 -10.72 18.08
CA SER A 111 9.33 -9.50 18.84
C SER A 111 10.29 -9.76 20.01
N LYS A 112 11.31 -8.91 20.15
CA LYS A 112 12.24 -8.88 21.30
C LYS A 112 11.76 -7.95 22.43
N ILE A 113 10.73 -7.16 22.17
CA ILE A 113 10.11 -6.20 23.09
C ILE A 113 8.79 -6.72 23.69
N GLY A 114 8.50 -8.01 23.51
CA GLY A 114 7.32 -8.69 24.04
C GLY A 114 6.10 -8.64 23.11
N LYS A 115 4.94 -8.99 23.63
CA LYS A 115 3.70 -9.05 22.83
C LYS A 115 3.31 -7.65 22.34
N LEU A 116 3.13 -7.52 21.03
CA LEU A 116 2.60 -6.31 20.40
C LEU A 116 1.11 -6.50 20.12
N HIS A 117 0.28 -5.61 20.64
CA HIS A 117 -1.15 -5.59 20.31
C HIS A 117 -1.33 -4.92 18.94
N ILE A 118 -1.34 -5.73 17.89
CA ILE A 118 -1.57 -5.23 16.52
C ILE A 118 -3.08 -5.04 16.34
N HIS A 119 -3.57 -3.82 16.57
CA HIS A 119 -4.94 -3.46 16.18
C HIS A 119 -4.94 -3.10 14.70
N LEU A 120 -5.80 -3.76 13.93
CA LEU A 120 -5.99 -3.48 12.51
C LEU A 120 -7.31 -2.76 12.31
N ILE A 121 -7.25 -1.56 11.75
CA ILE A 121 -8.42 -0.96 11.11
C ILE A 121 -8.36 -1.37 9.64
N GLN A 122 -9.29 -2.24 9.24
CA GLN A 122 -9.57 -2.45 7.82
C GLN A 122 -10.08 -1.13 7.26
N VAL A 123 -9.26 -0.48 6.44
CA VAL A 123 -9.70 0.77 5.82
C VAL A 123 -10.25 0.45 4.45
N MET A 124 -11.57 0.35 4.34
CA MET A 124 -12.22 0.30 3.05
C MET A 124 -11.92 1.60 2.30
N ALA A 125 -11.23 1.50 1.16
CA ALA A 125 -10.96 2.63 0.29
C ALA A 125 -12.25 3.02 -0.43
N ALA A 126 -13.06 3.88 0.19
CA ALA A 126 -14.11 4.61 -0.52
C ALA A 126 -13.54 5.94 -1.02
N ASN A 127 -13.46 6.05 -2.35
CA ASN A 127 -13.58 7.26 -3.16
C ASN A 127 -12.40 8.24 -3.20
N TYR A 128 -11.58 8.13 -4.25
CA TYR A 128 -11.08 9.29 -4.98
C TYR A 128 -11.74 9.28 -6.36
N ASP A 129 -12.84 10.02 -6.47
CA ASP A 129 -13.58 10.24 -7.69
C ASP A 129 -12.89 11.36 -8.49
N GLY A 130 -12.54 11.06 -9.74
CA GLY A 130 -11.87 11.97 -10.66
C GLY A 130 -12.68 12.07 -11.95
N ASN A 131 -13.53 13.09 -11.98
CA ASN A 131 -14.29 13.63 -13.11
C ASN A 131 -15.60 12.93 -13.52
N SER A 132 -16.69 13.61 -13.14
CA SER A 132 -17.95 13.64 -13.86
C SER A 132 -17.77 14.26 -15.26
N LEU A 133 -18.41 13.65 -16.26
CA LEU A 133 -19.25 14.26 -17.31
C LEU A 133 -19.32 13.34 -18.53
N SER A 134 -20.35 12.49 -18.61
CA SER A 134 -21.14 12.36 -19.84
C SER A 134 -22.42 11.61 -19.52
N ALA A 135 -23.53 12.21 -19.92
CA ALA A 135 -24.89 11.80 -19.61
C ALA A 135 -25.22 10.42 -20.20
N ASN A 136 -26.02 9.62 -19.48
CA ASN A 136 -27.21 9.00 -20.08
C ASN A 136 -28.24 8.55 -19.03
N ARG A 137 -29.49 8.90 -19.34
CA ARG A 137 -30.71 8.67 -18.57
C ARG A 137 -30.98 7.18 -18.32
N GLY A 138 -31.49 6.90 -17.12
CA GLY A 138 -32.48 5.85 -16.88
C GLY A 138 -31.92 4.55 -16.31
N LYS A 139 -31.72 4.51 -14.99
CA LYS A 139 -31.96 3.36 -14.09
C LYS A 139 -31.68 3.82 -12.65
N ALA A 140 -32.65 3.63 -11.77
CA ALA A 140 -32.52 3.97 -10.35
C ALA A 140 -31.42 3.12 -9.71
N PRO A 141 -30.42 3.70 -9.02
CA PRO A 141 -29.44 2.92 -8.29
C PRO A 141 -29.90 2.69 -6.85
N TYR A 142 -29.67 1.46 -6.39
CA TYR A 142 -29.88 1.00 -5.02
C TYR A 142 -29.16 1.92 -4.02
N ILE A 143 -29.91 2.40 -3.02
CA ILE A 143 -29.39 3.18 -1.90
C ILE A 143 -28.70 2.21 -0.94
N TYR A 144 -27.38 2.26 -0.84
CA TYR A 144 -26.67 1.75 0.34
C TYR A 144 -26.53 2.89 1.35
N PRO A 145 -26.83 2.67 2.64
CA PRO A 145 -26.74 3.72 3.64
C PRO A 145 -25.26 4.07 3.88
N THR A 146 -24.87 5.27 3.46
CA THR A 146 -23.62 5.92 3.90
C THR A 146 -23.78 6.37 5.34
N GLN A 147 -23.28 5.57 6.27
CA GLN A 147 -22.86 6.08 7.56
C GLN A 147 -21.63 5.33 8.04
N THR A 148 -20.47 5.98 7.94
CA THR A 148 -19.36 5.63 8.81
C THR A 148 -18.69 6.92 9.23
N ARG A 149 -19.13 7.40 10.40
CA ARG A 149 -18.39 8.37 11.19
C ARG A 149 -16.95 7.90 11.27
N ALA A 150 -16.00 8.78 10.95
CA ALA A 150 -14.61 8.57 11.26
C ALA A 150 -14.49 8.31 12.77
N VAL A 151 -14.26 7.06 13.15
CA VAL A 151 -13.91 6.70 14.52
C VAL A 151 -12.41 6.51 14.52
N GLY A 152 -11.74 7.35 15.32
CA GLY A 152 -10.30 7.44 15.39
C GLY A 152 -9.60 6.12 15.73
N SER A 153 -8.27 6.15 15.53
CA SER A 153 -7.24 5.11 15.68
C SER A 153 -6.84 4.34 14.41
N LEU A 154 -6.48 5.05 13.33
CA LEU A 154 -5.73 4.45 12.22
C LEU A 154 -4.50 3.70 12.77
N SER A 155 -4.48 2.37 12.60
CA SER A 155 -3.33 1.53 12.92
C SER A 155 -2.07 2.08 12.25
N LEU A 156 -0.92 2.03 12.92
CA LEU A 156 0.35 2.48 12.34
C LEU A 156 0.64 1.76 11.01
N ILE A 157 0.29 0.47 10.91
CA ILE A 157 0.43 -0.32 9.68
C ILE A 157 -0.48 0.22 8.56
N SER A 158 -1.74 0.55 8.88
CA SER A 158 -2.67 1.06 7.87
C SER A 158 -2.32 2.48 7.43
N SER A 159 -1.83 3.31 8.35
CA SER A 159 -1.28 4.63 8.06
C SER A 159 -0.06 4.50 7.14
N THR A 160 0.98 3.75 7.51
CA THR A 160 2.20 3.60 6.71
C THR A 160 1.92 3.01 5.32
N LEU A 161 1.05 2.00 5.22
CA LEU A 161 0.68 1.40 3.94
C LEU A 161 0.00 2.44 3.02
N LYS A 162 -0.83 3.33 3.58
CA LYS A 162 -1.59 4.34 2.82
C LYS A 162 -0.84 5.63 2.54
N THR A 163 -0.02 6.11 3.46
CA THR A 163 0.67 7.40 3.32
C THR A 163 2.02 7.26 2.64
N VAL A 164 2.62 6.06 2.65
CA VAL A 164 4.00 5.87 2.18
C VAL A 164 4.06 4.83 1.07
N VAL A 165 3.70 3.60 1.38
CA VAL A 165 3.94 2.46 0.48
C VAL A 165 3.08 2.58 -0.79
N LEU A 166 1.77 2.78 -0.63
CA LEU A 166 0.86 2.88 -1.77
C LEU A 166 1.15 4.10 -2.68
N PRO A 167 1.40 5.32 -2.16
CA PRO A 167 1.82 6.45 -2.97
C PRO A 167 3.14 6.21 -3.71
N TYR A 168 4.14 5.61 -3.04
CA TYR A 168 5.41 5.26 -3.68
C TYR A 168 5.22 4.28 -4.84
N LEU A 169 4.47 3.19 -4.62
CA LEU A 169 4.18 2.21 -5.67
C LEU A 169 3.38 2.81 -6.83
N ASN A 170 2.41 3.68 -6.54
CA ASN A 170 1.66 4.40 -7.57
C ASN A 170 2.53 5.38 -8.36
N LEU A 171 3.52 6.02 -7.73
CA LEU A 171 4.48 6.87 -8.43
C LEU A 171 5.32 6.05 -9.41
N GLN A 172 5.76 4.86 -9.01
CA GLN A 172 6.50 3.96 -9.89
C GLN A 172 5.64 3.44 -11.05
N LEU A 173 4.39 3.06 -10.79
CA LEU A 173 3.47 2.57 -11.82
C LEU A 173 2.99 3.66 -12.78
N LYS A 174 2.94 4.91 -12.32
CA LYS A 174 2.61 6.06 -13.18
C LYS A 174 3.71 6.35 -14.21
N ASN A 175 4.97 6.08 -13.89
CA ASN A 175 6.05 6.15 -14.89
C ASN A 175 5.79 5.19 -16.07
N GLY A 176 5.14 4.07 -15.76
CA GLY A 176 4.66 3.10 -16.73
C GLY A 176 5.76 2.36 -17.48
N PHE A 177 5.35 1.51 -18.42
CA PHE A 177 6.24 0.80 -19.33
C PHE A 177 5.96 1.23 -20.76
N PRO A 178 6.99 1.45 -21.59
CA PRO A 178 6.78 1.86 -22.97
C PRO A 178 6.10 0.74 -23.75
N LEU A 179 5.04 1.08 -24.48
CA LEU A 179 4.44 0.18 -25.45
C LEU A 179 5.31 0.15 -26.73
N PRO A 180 5.33 -0.97 -27.47
CA PRO A 180 5.97 -1.00 -28.77
C PRO A 180 5.25 -0.03 -29.72
N THR A 181 5.98 0.96 -30.22
CA THR A 181 5.46 1.99 -31.14
C THR A 181 6.15 1.90 -32.49
N ILE A 182 5.41 2.25 -33.54
CA ILE A 182 5.96 2.51 -34.87
C ILE A 182 6.32 3.99 -34.95
N ASP A 183 7.49 4.31 -35.49
CA ASP A 183 7.95 5.69 -35.65
C ASP A 183 6.91 6.56 -36.37
N GLY A 184 6.60 7.71 -35.75
CA GLY A 184 5.59 8.65 -36.25
C GLY A 184 4.14 8.36 -35.81
N TYR A 185 3.90 7.29 -35.05
CA TYR A 185 2.56 6.93 -34.55
C TYR A 185 2.52 6.89 -33.02
N GLY A 186 1.41 7.38 -32.46
CA GLY A 186 1.11 7.32 -31.03
C GLY A 186 -0.26 6.74 -30.78
N PHE A 187 -0.47 6.20 -29.58
CA PHE A 187 -1.76 5.67 -29.17
C PHE A 187 -2.73 6.81 -28.82
N GLN A 188 -3.95 6.75 -29.35
CA GLN A 188 -5.05 7.65 -28.99
C GLN A 188 -6.35 6.86 -28.87
N ASN A 189 -7.24 7.26 -27.95
CA ASN A 189 -8.54 6.64 -27.70
C ASN A 189 -8.49 5.12 -27.51
N THR A 190 -7.47 4.64 -26.79
CA THR A 190 -7.24 3.20 -26.65
C THR A 190 -8.16 2.58 -25.61
N ILE A 191 -8.67 1.38 -25.92
CA ILE A 191 -9.47 0.57 -25.02
C ILE A 191 -8.63 -0.62 -24.58
N ILE A 192 -8.53 -0.85 -23.27
CA ILE A 192 -7.89 -2.03 -22.69
C ILE A 192 -9.00 -3.04 -22.39
N LEU A 193 -8.92 -4.21 -23.00
CA LEU A 193 -9.85 -5.31 -22.77
C LEU A 193 -9.23 -6.31 -21.80
N TYR A 194 -10.08 -6.92 -20.95
CA TYR A 194 -9.73 -7.90 -19.92
C TYR A 194 -10.39 -9.26 -20.25
N ASN A 195 -9.76 -10.08 -21.11
CA ASN A 195 -10.24 -11.39 -21.57
C ASN A 195 -9.35 -12.55 -21.10
N TYR A 196 -9.89 -13.45 -20.26
CA TYR A 196 -9.24 -14.72 -19.90
C TYR A 196 -9.37 -15.78 -21.03
N PRO A 197 -8.38 -16.66 -21.32
CA PRO A 197 -7.01 -16.77 -20.81
C PRO A 197 -5.95 -16.16 -21.77
N TRP A 198 -4.89 -15.59 -21.19
CA TRP A 198 -3.88 -14.76 -21.89
C TRP A 198 -2.62 -15.51 -22.33
N ILE A 199 -2.50 -16.79 -21.98
CA ILE A 199 -1.36 -17.63 -22.33
C ILE A 199 -1.90 -19.04 -22.60
N SER A 200 -1.88 -19.44 -23.87
CA SER A 200 -1.98 -20.83 -24.31
C SER A 200 -0.59 -21.38 -24.56
#